data_AF-A0A497SUF1-F1
#
_entry.id   AF-A0A497SUF1-F1
#
_cell.length_a   1.000
_cell.length_b   1.000
_cell.length_c   1.000
_cell.angle_alpha   90.00
_cell.angle_beta   90.00
_cell.angle_gamma   90.00
#
_symmetry.space_group_name_H-M   'P 1'
#
loop_
_entity.id
_entity.type
_entity.pdbx_description
1 polymer ?
#
loop_
_entity_poly.entity_id
_entity_poly.type
_entity_poly.pdbx_seq_one_letter_code
_entity_poly.pdbx_strand_id
1 'polypeptide(L)'
;MISAREGNIVFLKLSKNENFNDLQNLIETYEIKSGFLEGFGKLKYIETEEEVIDVEDAILFGIISELKDSPYMEVYCYSDKKTGKIKNFVADNLIIIIRRFDEIKVYSRLNEKGKLELSIGEEKT
;
A
#
# COMPACT_ATOMS: atom_id res chain seq x y z
N MET A 1 -9.03 -22.47 -5.80
CA MET A 1 -9.63 -21.14 -5.65
C MET A 1 -9.66 -20.85 -4.16
N ILE A 2 -8.93 -19.82 -3.72
CA ILE A 2 -9.00 -19.33 -2.34
C ILE A 2 -9.91 -18.11 -2.38
N SER A 3 -10.95 -18.11 -1.57
CA SER A 3 -11.89 -17.00 -1.43
C SER A 3 -12.00 -16.69 0.05
N ALA A 4 -11.97 -15.42 0.43
CA ALA A 4 -12.38 -14.99 1.76
C ALA A 4 -13.40 -13.88 1.69
N ARG A 5 -14.06 -13.70 2.83
CA ARG A 5 -14.93 -12.57 3.05
C ARG A 5 -14.08 -11.31 3.21
N GLU A 6 -14.50 -10.22 2.57
CA GLU A 6 -13.93 -8.90 2.86
C GLU A 6 -14.12 -8.59 4.35
N GLY A 7 -13.05 -8.16 4.99
CA GLY A 7 -13.08 -7.62 6.35
C GLY A 7 -13.64 -6.21 6.37
N ASN A 8 -13.36 -5.47 7.45
CA ASN A 8 -13.81 -4.08 7.55
C ASN A 8 -13.13 -3.17 6.51
N ILE A 9 -13.87 -2.18 6.01
CA ILE A 9 -13.31 -1.11 5.19
C ILE A 9 -12.84 0.01 6.12
N VAL A 10 -11.59 0.43 5.97
CA VAL A 10 -10.99 1.53 6.73
C VAL A 10 -10.83 2.74 5.82
N PHE A 11 -11.31 3.90 6.28
CA PHE A 11 -11.13 5.18 5.60
C PHE A 11 -10.10 6.01 6.35
N LEU A 12 -9.04 6.40 5.67
CA LEU A 12 -7.99 7.26 6.20
C LEU A 12 -7.90 8.54 5.37
N LYS A 13 -7.45 9.62 6.01
CA LYS A 13 -7.14 10.88 5.35
C LYS A 13 -5.71 11.27 5.71
N LEU A 14 -4.88 11.45 4.69
CA LEU A 14 -3.56 12.04 4.80
C LEU A 14 -3.68 13.53 4.45
N SER A 15 -3.37 14.34 5.44
CA SER A 15 -3.31 15.78 5.45
C SER A 15 -1.98 16.26 4.85
N LYS A 16 -1.88 17.59 4.72
CA LYS A 16 -0.73 18.24 4.13
C LYS A 16 0.58 17.86 4.82
N ASN A 17 1.55 17.46 4.01
CA ASN A 17 2.90 17.00 4.39
C ASN A 17 2.99 15.59 5.00
N GLU A 18 1.87 14.90 5.22
CA GLU A 18 1.93 13.49 5.58
C GLU A 18 2.44 12.69 4.36
N ASN A 19 3.21 11.63 4.61
CA ASN A 19 3.96 10.93 3.59
C ASN A 19 3.72 9.41 3.65
N PHE A 20 4.48 8.67 2.84
CA PHE A 20 4.36 7.22 2.76
C PHE A 20 4.62 6.51 4.11
N ASN A 21 5.57 7.02 4.92
CA ASN A 21 5.86 6.45 6.24
C ASN A 21 4.73 6.73 7.23
N ASP A 22 4.07 7.88 7.14
CA ASP A 22 2.90 8.18 8.00
C ASP A 22 1.75 7.20 7.70
N LEU A 23 1.51 6.89 6.42
CA LEU A 23 0.56 5.86 6.01
C LEU A 23 0.94 4.47 6.55
N GLN A 24 2.22 4.10 6.45
CA GLN A 24 2.75 2.86 7.01
C GLN A 24 2.51 2.78 8.53
N ASN A 25 2.80 3.85 9.26
CA ASN A 25 2.57 3.94 10.71
C ASN A 25 1.08 3.81 11.06
N LEU A 26 0.18 4.40 10.26
CA LEU A 26 -1.27 4.24 10.46
C LEU A 26 -1.70 2.77 10.27
N ILE A 27 -1.22 2.11 9.23
CA ILE A 27 -1.52 0.69 8.96
C ILE A 27 -1.03 -0.21 10.09
N GLU A 28 0.16 0.06 10.63
CA GLU A 28 0.68 -0.61 11.83
C GLU A 28 -0.21 -0.35 13.04
N THR A 29 -0.58 0.92 13.29
CA THR A 29 -1.43 1.32 14.42
C THR A 29 -2.81 0.67 14.40
N TYR A 30 -3.40 0.51 13.20
CA TYR A 30 -4.69 -0.17 13.02
C TYR A 30 -4.57 -1.69 12.88
N GLU A 31 -3.36 -2.24 13.06
CA GLU A 31 -3.04 -3.67 12.96
C GLU A 31 -3.54 -4.29 11.64
N ILE A 32 -3.41 -3.54 10.54
CA ILE A 32 -3.84 -4.00 9.22
C ILE A 32 -2.72 -4.84 8.61
N LYS A 33 -2.83 -6.16 8.76
CA LYS A 33 -1.82 -7.12 8.27
C LYS A 33 -1.98 -7.52 6.80
N SER A 34 -3.18 -7.42 6.27
CA SER A 34 -3.49 -7.88 4.91
C SER A 34 -4.68 -7.11 4.34
N GLY A 35 -4.61 -6.77 3.06
CA GLY A 35 -5.69 -6.04 2.40
C GLY A 35 -5.30 -5.44 1.05
N PHE A 36 -6.25 -4.73 0.48
CA PHE A 36 -6.05 -3.90 -0.70
C PHE A 36 -6.25 -2.42 -0.34
N LEU A 37 -5.44 -1.55 -0.92
CA LEU A 37 -5.45 -0.11 -0.70
C LEU A 37 -5.77 0.61 -2.00
N GLU A 38 -6.64 1.60 -1.92
CA GLU A 38 -6.90 2.58 -2.97
C GLU A 38 -6.71 3.99 -2.41
N GLY A 39 -6.02 4.85 -3.16
CA GLY A 39 -5.82 6.25 -2.79
C GLY A 39 -6.33 7.20 -3.85
N PHE A 40 -6.98 8.28 -3.43
CA PHE A 40 -7.52 9.31 -4.32
C PHE A 40 -7.29 10.70 -3.74
N GLY A 41 -6.69 11.59 -4.53
CA GLY A 41 -6.60 13.00 -4.18
C GLY A 41 -5.25 13.61 -4.56
N LYS A 42 -4.88 14.65 -3.82
CA LYS A 42 -3.75 15.52 -4.15
C LYS A 42 -2.49 15.11 -3.43
N LEU A 43 -1.45 14.92 -4.21
CA LEU A 43 -0.08 14.79 -3.75
C LEU A 43 0.67 16.07 -4.13
N LYS A 44 1.83 16.30 -3.54
CA LYS A 44 2.77 17.32 -4.01
C LYS A 44 3.73 16.71 -5.02
N TYR A 45 4.21 15.52 -4.69
CA TYR A 45 5.06 14.72 -5.57
C TYR A 45 4.95 13.24 -5.20
N ILE A 46 5.36 12.40 -6.15
CA ILE A 46 5.58 10.96 -5.99
C ILE A 46 7.03 10.66 -6.36
N GLU A 47 7.71 9.88 -5.54
CA GLU A 47 9.01 9.28 -5.86
C GLU A 47 8.80 7.82 -6.24
N THR A 48 9.26 7.45 -7.44
CA THR A 48 9.28 6.06 -7.93
C THR A 48 10.71 5.53 -7.99
N GLU A 49 10.89 4.31 -8.51
CA GLU A 49 12.24 3.80 -8.80
C GLU A 49 12.97 4.58 -9.90
N GLU A 50 12.22 5.16 -10.83
CA GLU A 50 12.77 5.72 -12.08
C GLU A 50 12.83 7.25 -12.05
N GLU A 51 11.88 7.89 -11.39
CA GLU A 51 11.73 9.34 -11.42
C GLU A 51 10.96 9.91 -10.22
N VAL A 52 11.06 11.24 -10.08
CA VAL A 52 10.19 12.06 -9.24
C VAL A 52 9.16 12.72 -10.14
N ILE A 53 7.89 12.59 -9.77
CA ILE A 53 6.75 13.10 -10.52
C ILE A 53 6.08 14.17 -9.66
N ASP A 54 6.04 15.41 -10.13
CA ASP A 54 5.16 16.43 -9.57
C ASP A 54 3.74 16.11 -10.01
N VAL A 55 2.80 16.08 -9.07
CA VAL A 55 1.45 15.57 -9.31
C VAL A 55 0.43 16.52 -8.71
N GLU A 56 -0.67 16.80 -9.41
CA GLU A 56 -1.80 17.51 -8.79
C GLU A 56 -2.86 16.54 -8.27
N ASP A 57 -3.24 15.55 -9.07
CA ASP A 57 -4.20 14.50 -8.70
C ASP A 57 -3.58 13.12 -8.97
N ALA A 58 -3.70 12.21 -7.99
CA ALA A 58 -3.15 10.87 -8.06
C ALA A 58 -4.20 9.82 -7.72
N ILE A 59 -4.11 8.68 -8.42
CA ILE A 59 -4.78 7.45 -8.05
C ILE A 59 -3.71 6.45 -7.60
N LEU A 60 -3.87 5.91 -6.40
CA LEU A 60 -2.96 4.91 -5.83
C LEU A 60 -3.67 3.57 -5.74
N PHE A 61 -2.93 2.50 -6.01
CA PHE A 61 -3.39 1.12 -5.81
C PHE A 61 -2.30 0.33 -5.11
N GLY A 62 -2.64 -0.43 -4.08
CA GLY A 62 -1.65 -1.20 -3.37
C GLY A 62 -2.16 -2.45 -2.70
N ILE A 63 -1.23 -3.33 -2.36
CA ILE A 63 -1.49 -4.53 -1.56
C ILE A 63 -0.78 -4.37 -0.23
N ILE A 64 -1.47 -4.73 0.84
CA ILE A 64 -0.92 -4.86 2.18
C ILE A 64 -0.73 -6.36 2.44
N SER A 65 0.46 -6.72 2.91
CA SER A 65 0.86 -8.09 3.21
C SER A 65 1.76 -8.11 4.44
N GLU A 66 2.02 -9.28 5.01
CA GLU A 66 2.94 -9.44 6.14
C GLU A 66 4.35 -9.80 5.62
N LEU A 67 5.36 -9.04 6.02
CA LEU A 67 6.78 -9.29 5.76
C LEU A 67 7.53 -9.24 7.09
N LYS A 68 8.06 -10.38 7.55
CA LYS A 68 8.77 -10.50 8.85
C LYS A 68 7.92 -9.94 10.01
N ASP A 69 6.69 -10.45 10.14
CA ASP A 69 5.73 -10.07 11.20
C ASP A 69 5.30 -8.59 11.23
N SER A 70 5.66 -7.82 10.21
CA SER A 70 5.29 -6.40 10.06
C SER A 70 4.45 -6.23 8.80
N PRO A 71 3.46 -5.31 8.80
CA PRO A 71 2.74 -4.99 7.58
C PRO A 71 3.70 -4.36 6.57
N TYR A 72 3.54 -4.73 5.31
CA TYR A 72 4.33 -4.28 4.19
C TYR A 72 3.40 -3.88 3.05
N MET A 73 3.62 -2.67 2.56
CA MET A 73 2.86 -2.11 1.45
C MET A 73 3.66 -2.15 0.15
N GLU A 74 3.01 -2.64 -0.91
CA GLU A 74 3.40 -2.31 -2.27
C GLU A 74 2.33 -1.40 -2.87
N VAL A 75 2.69 -0.15 -3.15
CA VAL A 75 1.76 0.84 -3.72
C VAL A 75 2.28 1.29 -5.07
N TYR A 76 1.38 1.38 -6.03
CA TYR A 76 1.60 1.85 -7.39
C TYR A 76 0.75 3.10 -7.61
N CYS A 77 1.28 4.05 -8.36
CA CYS A 77 0.53 5.22 -8.79
C CYS A 77 0.08 5.12 -10.24
N TYR A 78 -1.02 5.78 -10.53
CA TYR A 78 -1.39 6.25 -11.86
C TYR A 78 -1.62 7.75 -11.77
N SER A 79 -0.81 8.54 -12.45
CA SER A 79 -1.07 9.97 -12.63
C SER A 79 -0.44 10.48 -13.93
N ASP A 80 -1.15 11.35 -14.64
CA ASP A 80 -0.69 11.98 -15.90
C ASP A 80 -0.08 10.98 -16.91
N LYS A 81 -0.70 9.80 -17.01
CA LYS A 81 -0.27 8.66 -17.85
C LYS A 81 1.07 8.02 -17.43
N LYS A 82 1.61 8.40 -16.28
CA LYS A 82 2.76 7.76 -15.64
C LYS A 82 2.30 6.73 -14.62
N THR A 83 2.99 5.60 -14.62
CA THR A 83 2.75 4.50 -13.69
C THR A 83 4.07 4.03 -13.11
N GLY A 84 4.11 3.77 -11.81
CA GLY A 84 5.31 3.27 -11.17
C GLY A 84 5.06 2.75 -9.77
N LYS A 85 5.98 1.92 -9.29
CA LYS A 85 6.02 1.51 -7.87
C LYS A 85 6.50 2.71 -7.06
N ILE A 86 5.73 3.06 -6.04
CA ILE A 86 6.00 4.19 -5.17
C ILE A 86 7.06 3.80 -4.14
N LYS A 87 8.10 4.61 -4.03
CA LYS A 87 9.05 4.60 -2.91
C LYS A 87 8.62 5.55 -1.81
N ASN A 88 8.11 6.72 -2.21
CA ASN A 88 7.65 7.75 -1.29
C ASN A 88 6.64 8.69 -1.99
N PHE A 89 5.86 9.42 -1.21
CA PHE A 89 5.05 10.53 -1.67
C PHE A 89 4.91 11.56 -0.56
N VAL A 90 4.49 12.78 -0.91
CA VAL A 90 4.04 13.77 0.09
C VAL A 90 2.63 14.20 -0.26
N ALA A 91 1.71 14.02 0.68
CA ALA A 91 0.31 14.39 0.51
C ALA A 91 0.10 15.90 0.64
N ASP A 92 -0.88 16.39 -0.09
CA ASP A 92 -1.52 17.68 0.18
C ASP A 92 -2.94 17.43 0.74
N ASN A 93 -3.71 16.56 0.08
CA ASN A 93 -5.01 16.08 0.55
C ASN A 93 -5.36 14.75 -0.12
N LEU A 94 -5.04 13.64 0.55
CA LEU A 94 -5.20 12.30 -0.01
C LEU A 94 -6.15 11.46 0.87
N ILE A 95 -7.17 10.88 0.26
CA ILE A 95 -8.04 9.89 0.89
C ILE A 95 -7.50 8.51 0.57
N ILE A 96 -7.40 7.66 1.57
CA ILE A 96 -7.04 6.25 1.43
C ILE A 96 -8.21 5.38 1.90
N ILE A 97 -8.54 4.38 1.10
CA ILE A 97 -9.55 3.37 1.41
C ILE A 97 -8.83 2.03 1.45
N ILE A 98 -8.97 1.31 2.57
CA ILE A 98 -8.36 0.01 2.75
C ILE A 98 -9.46 -1.03 2.93
N ARG A 99 -9.47 -2.05 2.07
CA ARG A 99 -10.30 -3.24 2.20
C ARG A 99 -9.47 -4.31 2.90
N ARG A 100 -9.76 -4.58 4.17
CA ARG A 100 -9.00 -5.55 4.97
C ARG A 100 -9.33 -6.98 4.55
N PHE A 101 -8.33 -7.85 4.67
CA PHE A 101 -8.52 -9.30 4.62
C PHE A 101 -8.28 -9.85 6.02
N ASP A 102 -9.34 -9.97 6.82
CA ASP A 102 -9.20 -10.43 8.22
C ASP A 102 -9.15 -11.96 8.31
N GLU A 103 -9.70 -12.69 7.32
CA GLU A 103 -9.76 -14.15 7.29
C GLU A 103 -8.64 -14.79 6.43
N ILE A 104 -7.92 -14.00 5.63
CA ILE A 104 -6.80 -14.44 4.81
C ILE A 104 -5.56 -13.66 5.18
N LYS A 105 -4.46 -14.40 5.36
CA LYS A 105 -3.14 -13.82 5.43
C LYS A 105 -2.50 -13.78 4.05
N VAL A 106 -2.01 -12.60 3.68
CA VAL A 106 -1.19 -12.36 2.51
C VAL A 106 0.22 -12.14 3.00
N TYR A 107 1.17 -12.94 2.53
CA TYR A 107 2.57 -12.86 2.94
C TYR A 107 3.43 -12.37 1.79
N SER A 108 4.40 -11.53 2.13
CA SER A 108 5.49 -11.11 1.28
C SER A 108 6.79 -11.76 1.77
N ARG A 109 7.58 -12.31 0.85
CA ARG A 109 8.92 -12.83 1.16
C ARG A 109 9.92 -12.45 0.08
N LEU A 110 11.19 -12.29 0.45
CA LEU A 110 12.27 -12.16 -0.51
C LEU A 110 12.75 -13.57 -0.88
N ASN A 111 12.75 -13.90 -2.17
CA ASN A 111 13.34 -15.14 -2.64
C ASN A 111 14.87 -15.09 -2.61
N GLU A 112 15.53 -16.18 -2.98
CA GLU A 112 17.00 -16.31 -2.98
C GLU A 112 17.72 -15.24 -3.83
N LYS A 113 17.00 -14.60 -4.76
CA LYS A 113 17.52 -13.52 -5.61
C LYS A 113 17.19 -12.13 -5.08
N GLY A 114 16.61 -12.03 -3.88
CA GLY A 114 16.16 -10.77 -3.28
C GLY A 114 14.91 -10.18 -3.94
N LYS A 115 14.17 -10.96 -4.74
CA LYS A 115 12.92 -10.51 -5.36
C LYS A 115 11.74 -10.83 -4.44
N LEU A 116 10.83 -9.88 -4.30
CA LEU A 116 9.61 -10.07 -3.54
C LEU A 116 8.67 -11.08 -4.22
N GLU A 117 8.15 -12.01 -3.45
CA GLU A 117 7.11 -12.97 -3.83
C GLU A 117 5.93 -12.85 -2.86
N LEU A 118 4.73 -12.80 -3.43
CA LEU A 118 3.48 -12.81 -2.69
C LEU A 118 2.92 -14.23 -2.60
N SER A 119 2.43 -14.60 -1.43
CA SER A 119 1.69 -15.84 -1.21
C SER A 119 0.43 -15.60 -0.39
N ILE A 120 -0.56 -16.47 -0.59
CA ILE A 120 -1.86 -16.45 0.10
C ILE A 120 -2.03 -17.81 0.77
N GLY A 121 -2.28 -17.88 2.08
CA GLY A 121 -2.54 -19.15 2.79
C GLY A 121 -1.79 -19.29 4.12
N GLU A 122 -1.64 -20.52 4.62
CA GLU A 122 -0.80 -20.78 5.80
C GLU A 122 0.69 -20.64 5.43
N GLU A 123 1.40 -19.91 6.28
CA GLU A 123 2.82 -19.62 6.20
C GLU A 123 3.63 -20.84 5.74
N LYS A 124 4.14 -20.81 4.50
CA LYS A 124 5.19 -21.76 4.11
C LYS A 124 6.51 -21.19 4.59
N THR A 125 6.87 -21.61 5.81
CA THR A 125 8.24 -21.63 6.35
C THR A 125 9.28 -21.86 5.28
#